data_AF-A0A519TSX9-F1
#
_entry.id   AF-A0A519TSX9-F1
#
_cell.length_a   1.000
_cell.length_b   1.000
_cell.length_c   1.000
_cell.angle_alpha   90.00
_cell.angle_beta   90.00
_cell.angle_gamma   90.00
#
_symmetry.space_group_name_H-M   'P 1'
#
loop_
_entity.id
_entity.type
_entity.pdbx_description
1 polymer ?
#
loop_
_entity_poly.entity_id
_entity_poly.type
_entity_poly.pdbx_seq_one_letter_code
_entity_poly.pdbx_strand_id
1 'polypeptide(L)'
;MRIIKSVLLLFLLVGYLSVHGKVSNIDTLVVVQNNDFLRYPFGKLKESKQFAIAGGVRNQSASFVRPYNSSKKEPARMLTLNNSYVKFYLDHNSKNLEIISAIILSKDVPLENEIMIGISREDFLKKMKIGNGDDVNVINLTSTNKELNHYYTFKNDRLVAITILSKLFYQK
;
A
#
# COMPACT_ATOMS: atom_id res chain seq x y z
N MET A 1 25.43 -11.62 -7.63
CA MET A 1 24.31 -11.54 -6.68
C MET A 1 23.49 -10.29 -7.01
N ARG A 2 22.30 -10.47 -7.62
CA ARG A 2 21.50 -9.43 -8.29
C ARG A 2 20.36 -8.96 -7.38
N ILE A 3 20.54 -7.89 -6.60
CA ILE A 3 19.47 -7.30 -5.76
C ILE A 3 19.24 -5.81 -6.12
N ILE A 4 20.02 -5.23 -7.03
CA ILE A 4 19.94 -3.80 -7.38
C ILE A 4 18.78 -3.47 -8.35
N LYS A 5 18.13 -4.47 -8.96
CA LYS A 5 17.11 -4.23 -10.02
C LYS A 5 15.73 -3.77 -9.51
N SER A 6 15.34 -4.09 -8.29
CA SER A 6 13.96 -3.82 -7.83
C SER A 6 13.75 -2.41 -7.27
N VAL A 7 14.78 -1.79 -6.68
CA VAL A 7 14.71 -0.38 -6.22
C VAL A 7 14.83 0.59 -7.40
N LEU A 8 15.56 0.20 -8.44
CA LEU A 8 15.69 0.98 -9.67
C LEU A 8 14.36 1.08 -10.43
N LEU A 9 13.47 0.10 -10.29
CA LEU A 9 12.16 0.09 -10.97
C LEU A 9 11.20 1.16 -10.40
N LEU A 10 11.30 1.45 -9.09
CA LEU A 10 10.48 2.50 -8.45
C LEU A 10 10.93 3.90 -8.91
N PHE A 11 12.23 4.12 -9.11
CA PHE A 11 12.76 5.37 -9.67
C PHE A 11 12.57 5.47 -11.19
N LEU A 12 12.61 4.35 -11.92
CA LEU A 12 12.37 4.35 -13.37
C LEU A 12 10.90 4.59 -13.72
N LEU A 13 9.94 4.16 -12.90
CA LEU A 13 8.53 4.50 -13.15
C LEU A 13 8.27 6.01 -12.98
N VAL A 14 8.97 6.65 -12.05
CA VAL A 14 8.92 8.12 -11.84
C VAL A 14 9.73 8.86 -12.92
N GLY A 15 10.87 8.32 -13.34
CA GLY A 15 11.75 8.91 -14.34
C GLY A 15 11.25 8.80 -15.78
N TYR A 16 10.60 7.69 -16.17
CA TYR A 16 10.09 7.51 -17.54
C TYR A 16 8.90 8.42 -17.86
N LEU A 17 8.16 8.87 -16.84
CA LEU A 17 7.11 9.88 -16.98
C LEU A 17 7.66 11.31 -17.13
N SER A 18 8.96 11.54 -16.91
CA SER A 18 9.56 12.88 -16.91
C SER A 18 10.17 13.30 -18.26
N VAL A 19 10.23 12.43 -19.27
CA VAL A 19 10.96 12.72 -20.52
C VAL A 19 10.05 13.22 -21.66
N HIS A 20 8.71 13.07 -21.58
CA HIS A 20 7.81 13.51 -22.65
C HIS A 20 6.49 14.12 -22.17
N GLY A 21 6.57 15.12 -21.30
CA GLY A 21 5.40 15.92 -20.95
C GLY A 21 5.69 16.83 -19.77
N LYS A 22 5.13 18.04 -19.80
CA LYS A 22 5.12 19.01 -18.70
C LYS A 22 5.09 18.30 -17.35
N VAL A 23 6.00 18.68 -16.46
CA VAL A 23 5.94 18.37 -15.03
C VAL A 23 4.62 18.94 -14.52
N SER A 24 3.57 18.13 -14.60
CA SER A 24 2.34 18.35 -13.87
C SER A 24 2.72 18.19 -12.41
N ASN A 25 2.45 19.19 -11.59
CA ASN A 25 2.29 18.93 -10.17
C ASN A 25 1.39 17.69 -10.05
N ILE A 26 1.84 16.69 -9.31
CA ILE A 26 1.03 15.50 -9.06
C ILE A 26 -0.09 15.99 -8.15
N ASP A 27 -1.20 16.45 -8.74
CA ASP A 27 -2.38 16.86 -8.00
C ASP A 27 -2.82 15.65 -7.17
N THR A 28 -2.59 15.77 -5.87
CA THR A 28 -2.84 14.73 -4.89
C THR A 28 -3.99 15.19 -4.02
N LEU A 29 -5.13 14.51 -4.12
CA LEU A 29 -6.24 14.75 -3.20
C LEU A 29 -5.93 14.06 -1.87
N VAL A 30 -5.74 14.84 -0.81
CA VAL A 30 -5.52 14.32 0.54
C VAL A 30 -6.86 14.26 1.28
N VAL A 31 -7.23 13.07 1.74
CA VAL A 31 -8.47 12.84 2.48
C VAL A 31 -8.14 12.14 3.79
N VAL A 32 -8.71 12.65 4.89
CA VAL A 32 -8.59 12.04 6.21
C VAL A 32 -9.94 11.40 6.54
N GLN A 33 -9.93 10.11 6.86
CA GLN A 33 -11.14 9.37 7.20
C GLN A 33 -10.91 8.50 8.43
N ASN A 34 -11.94 8.32 9.25
CA ASN A 34 -11.96 7.30 10.29
C ASN A 34 -12.63 6.05 9.73
N ASN A 35 -11.81 5.15 9.18
CA ASN A 35 -12.29 3.91 8.56
C ASN A 35 -11.36 2.77 8.95
N ASP A 36 -11.91 1.71 9.56
CA ASP A 36 -11.17 0.53 9.99
C ASP A 36 -10.44 -0.16 8.83
N PHE A 37 -10.97 -0.06 7.61
CA PHE A 37 -10.30 -0.54 6.40
C PHE A 37 -8.93 0.12 6.21
N LEU A 38 -8.78 1.42 6.52
CA LEU A 38 -7.50 2.10 6.39
C LEU A 38 -6.47 1.62 7.41
N ARG A 39 -6.90 0.96 8.50
CA ARG A 39 -6.00 0.33 9.46
C ARG A 39 -5.69 -1.11 9.10
N TYR A 40 -6.70 -1.88 8.70
CA TYR A 40 -6.60 -3.30 8.39
C TYR A 40 -7.16 -3.61 6.98
N PRO A 41 -6.50 -3.16 5.90
CA PRO A 41 -7.00 -3.31 4.54
C PRO A 41 -7.08 -4.77 4.07
N PHE A 42 -6.34 -5.66 4.74
CA PHE A 42 -6.33 -7.11 4.52
C PHE A 42 -7.02 -7.89 5.66
N GLY A 43 -7.78 -7.19 6.51
CA GLY A 43 -8.35 -7.74 7.73
C GLY A 43 -7.35 -7.84 8.88
N LYS A 44 -7.83 -8.25 10.06
CA LYS A 44 -7.01 -8.45 11.26
C LYS A 44 -6.35 -9.83 11.19
N LEU A 45 -5.16 -9.87 10.60
CA LEU A 45 -4.39 -11.10 10.44
C LEU A 45 -3.54 -11.36 11.68
N LYS A 46 -3.53 -12.59 12.19
CA LYS A 46 -2.63 -13.05 13.26
C LYS A 46 -1.39 -13.77 12.69
N GLU A 47 -1.55 -14.38 11.52
CA GLU A 47 -0.50 -15.18 10.89
C GLU A 47 -0.41 -14.92 9.38
N SER A 48 0.80 -15.01 8.84
CA SER A 48 1.06 -14.79 7.40
C SER A 48 0.40 -15.85 6.51
N LYS A 49 0.08 -17.03 7.06
CA LYS A 49 -0.67 -18.07 6.34
C LYS A 49 -2.09 -17.63 5.99
N GLN A 50 -2.72 -16.79 6.80
CA GLN A 50 -4.07 -16.30 6.55
C GLN A 50 -4.12 -15.42 5.29
N PHE A 51 -3.07 -14.65 5.03
CA PHE A 51 -2.90 -13.92 3.77
C PHE A 51 -2.67 -14.86 2.57
N ALA A 52 -1.91 -15.95 2.78
CA ALA A 52 -1.62 -16.92 1.73
C ALA A 52 -2.85 -17.71 1.26
N ILE A 53 -3.75 -18.05 2.18
CA ILE A 53 -4.99 -18.76 1.88
C ILE A 53 -5.95 -17.88 1.04
N ALA A 54 -5.92 -16.56 1.24
CA ALA A 54 -6.80 -15.63 0.52
C ALA A 54 -6.35 -15.31 -0.92
N GLY A 55 -5.06 -15.52 -1.27
CA GLY A 55 -4.52 -15.04 -2.56
C GLY A 55 -3.45 -15.89 -3.24
N GLY A 56 -3.08 -17.07 -2.73
CA GLY A 56 -2.09 -17.93 -3.40
C GLY A 56 -0.66 -17.38 -3.41
N VAL A 57 -0.17 -16.92 -2.25
CA VAL A 57 1.17 -16.35 -2.07
C VAL A 57 2.26 -17.21 -2.71
N ARG A 58 3.08 -16.59 -3.58
CA ARG A 58 4.13 -17.28 -4.32
C ARG A 58 5.46 -17.35 -3.58
N ASN A 59 5.80 -16.30 -2.82
CA ASN A 59 7.09 -16.19 -2.13
C ASN A 59 6.94 -15.53 -0.76
N GLN A 60 7.71 -16.04 0.20
CA GLN A 60 7.88 -15.44 1.52
C GLN A 60 9.37 -15.16 1.74
N SER A 61 9.70 -13.96 2.21
CA SER A 61 11.05 -13.65 2.68
C SER A 61 11.00 -13.06 4.07
N ALA A 62 12.00 -13.41 4.87
CA ALA A 62 12.20 -12.88 6.21
C ALA A 62 13.23 -11.74 6.17
N SER A 63 12.96 -10.70 6.94
CA SER A 63 13.88 -9.58 7.16
C SER A 63 13.71 -9.09 8.59
N PHE A 64 14.52 -8.11 8.99
CA PHE A 64 14.32 -7.39 10.24
C PHE A 64 13.99 -5.92 9.94
N VAL A 65 13.13 -5.34 10.76
CA VAL A 65 12.81 -3.90 10.72
C VAL A 65 12.97 -3.31 12.11
N ARG A 66 13.09 -1.99 12.19
CA ARG A 66 13.15 -1.26 13.45
C ARG A 66 12.06 -0.18 13.44
N PRO A 67 11.03 -0.29 14.28
CA PRO A 67 10.09 0.80 14.52
C PRO A 67 10.83 2.06 14.99
N TYR A 68 10.42 3.24 14.56
CA TYR A 68 11.07 4.50 14.93
C TYR A 68 11.12 4.73 16.45
N ASN A 69 10.09 4.28 17.17
CA ASN A 69 9.97 4.41 18.62
C ASN A 69 10.61 3.22 19.40
N SER A 70 11.36 2.33 18.74
CA SER A 70 11.96 1.16 19.37
C SER A 70 13.44 1.01 19.02
N SER A 71 14.26 0.69 20.02
CA SER A 71 15.67 0.34 19.82
C SER A 71 15.85 -1.09 19.28
N LYS A 72 14.83 -1.94 19.43
CA LYS A 72 14.87 -3.36 19.07
C LYS A 72 14.50 -3.58 17.60
N LYS A 73 15.17 -4.56 16.98
CA LYS A 73 14.81 -5.05 15.65
C LYS A 73 13.71 -6.10 15.81
N GLU A 74 12.63 -5.94 15.06
CA GLU A 74 11.51 -6.86 15.00
C GLU A 74 11.61 -7.71 13.73
N PRO A 75 11.28 -9.01 13.79
CA PRO A 75 11.17 -9.85 12.60
C PRO A 75 10.03 -9.34 11.71
N ALA A 76 10.31 -9.22 10.43
CA ALA A 76 9.35 -8.84 9.41
C ALA A 76 9.27 -9.91 8.32
N ARG A 77 8.06 -10.10 7.80
CA ARG A 77 7.80 -11.01 6.68
C ARG A 77 7.28 -10.22 5.50
N MET A 78 7.86 -10.46 4.33
CA MET A 78 7.33 -9.95 3.07
C MET A 78 6.66 -11.09 2.32
N LEU A 79 5.39 -10.87 1.96
CA LEU A 79 4.58 -11.77 1.16
C LEU A 79 4.44 -11.17 -0.23
N THR A 80 4.64 -11.98 -1.26
CA THR A 80 4.56 -11.54 -2.67
C THR A 80 3.52 -12.35 -3.45
N LEU A 81 2.71 -11.64 -4.23
CA LEU A 81 1.70 -12.21 -5.13
C LEU A 81 1.62 -11.36 -6.40
N ASN A 82 1.82 -11.96 -7.58
CA ASN A 82 1.64 -11.31 -8.89
C ASN A 82 2.20 -9.87 -8.95
N ASN A 83 3.50 -9.73 -8.68
CA ASN A 83 4.25 -8.46 -8.63
C ASN A 83 3.83 -7.46 -7.54
N SER A 84 2.83 -7.81 -6.74
CA SER A 84 2.45 -7.10 -5.53
C SER A 84 3.21 -7.65 -4.34
N TYR A 85 3.45 -6.81 -3.34
CA TYR A 85 4.00 -7.26 -2.07
C TYR A 85 3.33 -6.56 -0.90
N VAL A 86 3.33 -7.25 0.24
CA VAL A 86 2.98 -6.68 1.53
C VAL A 86 4.02 -7.13 2.55
N LYS A 87 4.52 -6.18 3.32
CA LYS A 87 5.49 -6.41 4.38
C LYS A 87 4.81 -6.16 5.73
N PHE A 88 4.88 -7.14 6.61
CA PHE A 88 4.29 -7.11 7.93
C PHE A 88 5.33 -7.31 9.02
N TYR A 89 5.06 -6.80 10.23
CA TYR A 89 5.67 -7.27 11.46
C TYR A 89 4.57 -7.73 12.43
N LEU A 90 4.93 -8.60 13.38
CA LEU A 90 3.99 -8.99 14.44
C LEU A 90 4.08 -7.98 15.58
N ASP A 91 2.96 -7.33 15.88
CA ASP A 91 2.87 -6.49 17.08
C ASP A 91 2.65 -7.38 18.31
N HIS A 92 3.54 -7.24 19.30
CA HIS A 92 3.52 -8.11 20.47
C HIS A 92 2.38 -7.79 21.45
N ASN A 93 1.79 -6.59 21.37
CA ASN A 93 0.68 -6.18 22.23
C ASN A 93 -0.65 -6.61 21.62
N SER A 94 -0.88 -6.25 20.35
CA SER A 94 -2.14 -6.57 19.66
C SER A 94 -2.22 -8.03 19.19
N LYS A 95 -1.07 -8.71 19.07
CA LYS A 95 -0.91 -10.04 18.45
C LYS A 95 -1.37 -10.10 16.99
N ASN A 96 -1.48 -8.94 16.33
CA ASN A 96 -1.82 -8.84 14.91
C ASN A 96 -0.57 -8.56 14.08
N LEU A 97 -0.65 -8.93 12.80
CA LEU A 97 0.28 -8.50 11.79
C LEU A 97 -0.05 -7.07 11.38
N GLU A 98 0.87 -6.16 11.69
CA GLU A 98 0.77 -4.76 11.34
C GLU A 98 1.56 -4.51 10.04
N ILE A 99 1.01 -3.67 9.17
CA ILE A 99 1.62 -3.35 7.87
C ILE A 99 2.80 -2.42 8.09
N ILE A 100 3.96 -2.78 7.55
CA ILE A 100 5.12 -1.88 7.40
C ILE A 100 4.97 -1.10 6.09
N SER A 101 4.75 -1.83 5.00
CA SER A 101 4.58 -1.27 3.67
C SER A 101 3.90 -2.25 2.73
N ALA A 102 3.15 -1.76 1.75
CA ALA A 102 2.59 -2.56 0.67
C ALA A 102 2.73 -1.83 -0.67
N ILE A 103 2.90 -2.59 -1.75
CA ILE A 103 2.63 -2.15 -3.12
C ILE A 103 1.74 -3.21 -3.77
N ILE A 104 0.56 -2.79 -4.21
CA ILE A 104 -0.44 -3.65 -4.84
C ILE A 104 -0.57 -3.23 -6.30
N LEU A 105 -0.28 -4.16 -7.21
CA LEU A 105 -0.32 -3.99 -8.66
C LEU A 105 -1.21 -5.03 -9.35
N SER A 106 -1.66 -6.05 -8.64
CA SER A 106 -2.57 -7.08 -9.15
C SER A 106 -3.96 -6.93 -8.55
N LYS A 107 -4.97 -7.19 -9.37
CA LYS A 107 -6.38 -7.32 -8.95
C LYS A 107 -6.63 -8.54 -8.06
N ASP A 108 -5.72 -9.51 -8.05
CA ASP A 108 -5.87 -10.76 -7.29
C ASP A 108 -5.47 -10.61 -5.82
N VAL A 109 -4.97 -9.44 -5.41
CA VAL A 109 -4.68 -9.17 -3.99
C VAL A 109 -6.01 -8.79 -3.32
N PRO A 110 -6.52 -9.61 -2.39
CA PRO A 110 -7.80 -9.36 -1.76
C PRO A 110 -7.69 -8.20 -0.77
N LEU A 111 -8.58 -7.22 -0.89
CA LEU A 111 -8.78 -6.14 0.07
C LEU A 111 -10.18 -6.26 0.67
N GLU A 112 -10.32 -6.01 1.98
CA GLU A 112 -11.58 -6.18 2.72
C GLU A 112 -12.73 -5.33 2.18
N ASN A 113 -12.42 -4.13 1.65
CA ASN A 113 -13.42 -3.25 1.07
C ASN A 113 -13.62 -3.50 -0.44
N GLU A 114 -13.10 -4.59 -0.98
CA GLU A 114 -13.16 -5.00 -2.40
C GLU A 114 -12.72 -3.90 -3.40
N ILE A 115 -11.89 -2.95 -2.97
CA ILE A 115 -11.14 -2.11 -3.90
C ILE A 115 -10.09 -2.99 -4.57
N MET A 116 -9.97 -2.88 -5.89
CA MET A 116 -9.05 -3.70 -6.67
C MET A 116 -8.45 -2.88 -7.80
N ILE A 117 -7.25 -3.29 -8.23
CA ILE A 117 -6.61 -2.73 -9.42
C ILE A 117 -7.56 -2.88 -10.62
N GLY A 118 -7.72 -1.80 -11.38
CA GLY A 118 -8.64 -1.69 -12.52
C GLY A 118 -10.02 -1.09 -12.19
N ILE A 119 -10.37 -0.88 -10.91
CA ILE A 119 -11.59 -0.13 -10.55
C ILE A 119 -11.54 1.28 -11.17
N SER A 120 -12.70 1.79 -11.61
CA SER A 120 -12.78 3.16 -12.10
C SER A 120 -12.56 4.15 -10.96
N ARG A 121 -12.13 5.38 -11.27
CA ARG A 121 -11.98 6.44 -10.27
C ARG A 121 -13.34 6.78 -9.65
N GLU A 122 -14.39 6.84 -10.46
CA GLU A 122 -15.76 7.10 -10.00
C GLU A 122 -16.23 6.05 -8.99
N ASP A 123 -16.11 4.76 -9.31
CA ASP A 123 -16.50 3.68 -8.41
C ASP A 123 -15.66 3.68 -7.13
N PHE A 124 -14.36 3.99 -7.24
CA PHE A 124 -13.49 4.15 -6.09
C PHE A 124 -13.98 5.28 -5.17
N LEU A 125 -14.24 6.48 -5.71
CA LEU A 125 -14.70 7.64 -4.95
C LEU A 125 -16.03 7.34 -4.25
N LYS A 126 -16.97 6.73 -4.98
CA LYS A 126 -18.27 6.28 -4.44
C LYS A 126 -18.09 5.28 -3.30
N LYS A 127 -17.23 4.27 -3.49
CA LYS A 127 -16.99 3.22 -2.48
C LYS A 127 -16.33 3.77 -1.22
N MET A 128 -15.41 4.73 -1.38
CA MET A 128 -14.74 5.42 -0.28
C MET A 128 -15.54 6.59 0.29
N LYS A 129 -16.75 6.86 -0.23
CA LYS A 129 -17.61 7.99 0.16
C LYS A 129 -16.85 9.33 0.13
N ILE A 130 -16.01 9.50 -0.87
CA ILE A 130 -15.28 10.74 -1.15
C ILE A 130 -16.14 11.54 -2.14
N GLY A 131 -16.25 12.85 -1.93
CA GLY A 131 -16.91 13.73 -2.90
C GLY A 131 -16.17 13.73 -4.26
N ASN A 132 -16.64 14.56 -5.20
CA ASN A 132 -15.95 14.69 -6.48
C ASN A 132 -14.47 15.03 -6.25
N GLY A 133 -13.59 14.17 -6.77
CA GLY A 133 -12.16 14.38 -6.85
C GLY A 133 -11.83 14.64 -8.31
N ASP A 134 -11.95 15.88 -8.75
CA ASP A 134 -11.64 16.29 -10.12
C ASP A 134 -10.21 15.87 -10.50
N ASP A 135 -10.06 15.34 -11.71
CA ASP A 135 -8.89 14.76 -12.43
C ASP A 135 -7.54 14.56 -11.72
N VAL A 136 -7.54 14.19 -10.43
CA VAL A 136 -6.33 13.85 -9.69
C VAL A 136 -5.83 12.48 -10.10
N ASN A 137 -4.51 12.36 -10.22
CA ASN A 137 -3.85 11.08 -10.51
C ASN A 137 -3.56 10.29 -9.23
N VAL A 138 -3.52 10.95 -8.07
CA VAL A 138 -3.25 10.29 -6.80
C VAL A 138 -4.26 10.74 -5.75
N ILE A 139 -4.85 9.77 -5.06
CA ILE A 139 -5.65 10.03 -3.86
C ILE A 139 -4.87 9.47 -2.67
N ASN A 140 -4.56 10.33 -1.70
CA ASN A 140 -3.91 9.95 -0.45
C ASN A 140 -4.96 9.86 0.66
N LEU A 141 -5.24 8.66 1.13
CA LEU A 141 -6.11 8.41 2.28
C LEU A 141 -5.26 8.16 3.52
N THR A 142 -5.55 8.88 4.60
CA THR A 142 -4.91 8.67 5.90
C THR A 142 -5.97 8.43 6.95
N SER A 143 -5.76 7.44 7.81
CA SER A 143 -6.62 7.22 8.98
C SER A 143 -6.50 8.38 9.97
N THR A 144 -7.51 8.62 10.80
CA THR A 144 -7.46 9.67 11.85
C THR A 144 -6.35 9.45 12.87
N ASN A 145 -5.99 8.20 13.16
CA ASN A 145 -4.82 7.87 13.98
C ASN A 145 -3.47 7.98 13.22
N LYS A 146 -3.51 8.29 11.92
CA LYS A 146 -2.37 8.60 11.05
C LYS A 146 -1.26 7.54 11.00
N GLU A 147 -1.56 6.29 11.35
CA GLU A 147 -0.55 5.21 11.39
C GLU A 147 -0.15 4.75 9.99
N LEU A 148 -1.11 4.69 9.06
CA LEU A 148 -0.91 4.27 7.67
C LEU A 148 -1.34 5.38 6.71
N ASN A 149 -0.49 5.64 5.71
CA ASN A 149 -0.85 6.43 4.53
C ASN A 149 -1.10 5.48 3.36
N HIS A 150 -2.22 5.66 2.67
CA HIS A 150 -2.61 4.88 1.49
C HIS A 150 -2.63 5.80 0.28
N TYR A 151 -1.86 5.47 -0.75
CA TYR A 151 -1.81 6.20 -1.99
C TYR A 151 -2.44 5.34 -3.09
N TYR A 152 -3.53 5.83 -3.67
CA TYR A 152 -4.25 5.21 -4.77
C TYR A 152 -3.91 5.97 -6.05
N THR A 153 -3.19 5.32 -6.96
CA THR A 153 -2.71 5.94 -8.21
C THR A 153 -3.61 5.55 -9.37
N PHE A 154 -4.17 6.54 -10.05
CA PHE A 154 -5.03 6.38 -11.21
C PHE A 154 -4.28 6.75 -12.49
N LYS A 155 -4.57 6.03 -13.57
CA LYS A 155 -4.13 6.34 -14.94
C LYS A 155 -5.27 6.04 -15.89
N ASN A 156 -5.62 7.01 -16.76
CA ASN A 156 -6.75 6.89 -17.67
C ASN A 156 -8.04 6.43 -16.94
N ASP A 157 -8.32 7.07 -15.79
CA ASP A 157 -9.47 6.79 -14.93
C ASP A 157 -9.51 5.40 -14.26
N ARG A 158 -8.40 4.65 -14.29
CA ARG A 158 -8.31 3.31 -13.70
C ARG A 158 -7.28 3.26 -12.60
N LEU A 159 -7.62 2.63 -11.47
CA LEU A 159 -6.66 2.39 -10.39
C LEU A 159 -5.57 1.42 -10.87
N VAL A 160 -4.32 1.86 -10.90
CA VAL A 160 -3.19 1.06 -11.38
C VAL A 160 -2.25 0.61 -10.28
N ALA A 161 -2.25 1.30 -9.13
CA ALA A 161 -1.43 0.94 -7.99
C ALA A 161 -2.03 1.41 -6.67
N ILE A 162 -1.81 0.62 -5.62
CA ILE A 162 -2.05 1.02 -4.24
C ILE A 162 -0.73 0.91 -3.49
N THR A 163 -0.29 2.00 -2.86
CA THR A 163 0.89 2.00 -2.00
C THR A 163 0.47 2.30 -0.57
N ILE A 164 0.89 1.47 0.38
CA ILE A 164 0.60 1.67 1.80
C ILE A 164 1.92 1.83 2.53
N LEU A 165 2.04 2.88 3.34
CA LEU A 165 3.25 3.16 4.12
C LEU A 165 2.90 3.42 5.57
N SER A 166 3.57 2.71 6.48
CA SER A 166 3.44 2.94 7.91
C SER A 166 4.38 4.05 8.38
N LYS A 167 3.82 5.04 9.07
CA LYS A 167 4.60 6.10 9.71
C LYS A 167 5.46 5.59 10.86
N LEU A 168 5.18 4.40 11.38
CA LEU A 168 6.02 3.79 12.40
C LEU A 168 7.42 3.44 11.88
N PHE A 169 7.55 3.22 10.56
CA PHE A 169 8.81 2.81 9.93
C PHE A 169 9.35 3.84 8.92
N TYR A 170 8.49 4.68 8.37
CA TYR A 170 8.83 5.69 7.38
C TYR A 170 8.37 7.07 7.87
N GLN A 171 9.09 7.66 8.82
CA GLN A 171 8.96 9.08 9.13
C GLN A 171 9.85 9.87 8.16
N LYS A 172 9.30 10.94 7.59
CA LYS A 172 10.10 12.02 7.01
C LYS A 172 10.43 13.02 8.11
#